data_AF-A0A2E3YKZ2-F1
#
_entry.id   AF-A0A2E3YKZ2-F1
#
_cell.length_a   1.000
_cell.length_b   1.000
_cell.length_c   1.000
_cell.angle_alpha   90.00
_cell.angle_beta   90.00
_cell.angle_gamma   90.00
#
_symmetry.space_group_name_H-M   'P 1'
#
loop_
_entity.id
_entity.type
_entity.pdbx_description
1 polymer ?
#
loop_
_entity_poly.entity_id
_entity_poly.type
_entity_poly.pdbx_seq_one_letter_code
_entity_poly.pdbx_strand_id
1 'polypeptide(L)'
;MTDELALQRMIRLSEEAEKYEARLLEMAAKMKLFRKSNGRDAETEDILNVWVEMNLQGPLDPYLILTRDEVVQVWEDAEDPQRQSK
;
A
#
# COMPACT_ATOMS: atom_id res chain seq x y z
N MET A 1 -5.35 11.70 34.87
CA MET A 1 -5.78 10.35 34.42
C MET A 1 -6.48 10.37 33.07
N THR A 2 -7.22 11.41 32.69
CA THR A 2 -7.86 11.51 31.35
C THR A 2 -6.86 11.75 30.21
N ASP A 3 -5.78 12.49 30.45
CA ASP A 3 -4.84 12.89 29.39
C ASP A 3 -3.89 11.77 28.97
N GLU A 4 -3.44 10.91 29.90
CA GLU A 4 -2.61 9.74 29.58
C GLU A 4 -3.34 8.72 28.72
N LEU A 5 -4.63 8.49 28.99
CA LEU A 5 -5.46 7.58 28.18
C LEU A 5 -5.74 8.17 26.79
N ALA A 6 -5.92 9.48 26.68
CA ALA A 6 -6.07 10.17 25.41
C ALA A 6 -4.77 10.09 24.57
N LEU A 7 -3.61 10.30 25.20
CA LEU A 7 -2.30 10.15 24.57
C LEU A 7 -2.09 8.72 24.05
N GLN A 8 -2.37 7.69 24.86
CA GLN A 8 -2.25 6.29 24.43
C GLN A 8 -3.16 5.95 23.23
N ARG A 9 -4.37 6.50 23.20
CA ARG A 9 -5.28 6.33 22.05
C ARG A 9 -4.75 7.02 20.80
N MET A 10 -4.21 8.23 20.92
CA MET A 10 -3.61 8.93 19.77
C MET A 10 -2.38 8.19 19.22
N ILE A 11 -1.51 7.67 20.09
CA ILE A 11 -0.35 6.84 19.67
C ILE A 11 -0.84 5.62 18.90
N ARG A 12 -1.81 4.89 19.42
CA ARG A 12 -2.35 3.69 18.76
C ARG A 12 -2.98 4.01 17.40
N LEU A 13 -3.73 5.11 17.29
CA LEU A 13 -4.31 5.54 16.03
C LEU A 13 -3.22 5.90 15.01
N SER A 14 -2.13 6.52 15.45
CA SER A 14 -0.96 6.81 14.60
C SER A 14 -0.29 5.52 14.10
N GLU A 15 -0.09 4.54 14.98
CA GLU A 15 0.49 3.24 14.59
C GLU A 15 -0.42 2.45 13.63
N GLU A 16 -1.74 2.53 13.83
CA GLU A 16 -2.71 1.91 12.92
C GLU A 16 -2.72 2.60 11.56
N ALA A 17 -2.58 3.93 11.52
CA ALA A 17 -2.41 4.69 10.28
C ALA A 17 -1.13 4.27 9.56
N GLU A 18 0.05 4.31 10.22
CA GLU A 18 1.33 3.92 9.61
C GLU A 18 1.33 2.49 9.04
N LYS A 19 0.61 1.55 9.67
CA LYS A 19 0.46 0.19 9.14
C LYS A 19 -0.43 0.15 7.91
N TYR A 20 -1.52 0.91 7.90
CA TYR A 20 -2.41 1.02 6.75
C TYR A 20 -1.69 1.64 5.55
N GLU A 21 -0.96 2.72 5.83
CA GLU A 21 -0.05 3.42 4.95
C GLU A 21 0.94 2.47 4.25
N ALA A 22 1.69 1.68 5.03
CA ALA A 22 2.63 0.70 4.50
C ALA A 22 1.95 -0.35 3.61
N ARG A 23 0.75 -0.82 4.00
CA ARG A 23 0.00 -1.82 3.25
C ARG A 23 -0.47 -1.31 1.88
N LEU A 24 -0.89 -0.04 1.79
CA LEU A 24 -1.30 0.56 0.52
C LEU A 24 -0.14 0.62 -0.48
N LEU A 25 1.01 1.10 -0.04
CA LEU A 25 2.21 1.17 -0.88
C LEU A 25 2.68 -0.22 -1.31
N GLU A 26 2.64 -1.19 -0.40
CA GLU A 26 2.96 -2.58 -0.71
C GLU A 26 2.04 -3.15 -1.80
N MET A 27 0.73 -2.92 -1.69
CA MET A 27 -0.24 -3.41 -2.66
C MET A 27 -0.07 -2.74 -4.03
N ALA A 28 0.17 -1.43 -4.06
CA ALA A 28 0.47 -0.70 -5.29
C ALA A 28 1.75 -1.22 -5.97
N ALA A 29 2.81 -1.46 -5.20
CA ALA A 29 4.06 -2.01 -5.70
C ALA A 29 3.88 -3.44 -6.26
N LYS A 30 3.15 -4.31 -5.54
CA LYS A 30 2.79 -5.64 -6.01
C LYS A 30 2.05 -5.57 -7.35
N MET A 31 1.02 -4.72 -7.42
CA MET A 31 0.21 -4.56 -8.64
C MET A 31 1.05 -4.08 -9.82
N LYS A 32 1.96 -3.12 -9.60
CA LYS A 32 2.88 -2.63 -10.62
C LYS A 32 3.79 -3.73 -11.16
N LEU A 33 4.38 -4.54 -10.28
CA LEU A 33 5.21 -5.68 -10.68
C LEU A 33 4.39 -6.72 -11.47
N PHE A 34 3.18 -7.01 -11.00
CA PHE A 34 2.27 -7.93 -11.68
C PHE A 34 1.91 -7.44 -13.08
N ARG A 35 1.53 -6.15 -13.22
CA ARG A 35 1.22 -5.51 -14.50
C ARG A 35 2.41 -5.54 -15.44
N LYS A 36 3.62 -5.31 -14.93
CA LYS A 36 4.86 -5.39 -15.72
C LYS A 36 5.11 -6.79 -16.28
N SER A 37 4.77 -7.84 -15.52
CA SER A 37 4.98 -9.24 -15.93
C SER A 37 3.88 -9.75 -16.87
N ASN A 38 2.62 -9.44 -16.56
CA ASN A 38 1.44 -10.02 -17.23
C ASN A 38 0.78 -9.09 -18.26
N GLY A 39 1.18 -7.82 -18.33
CA GLY A 39 0.60 -6.81 -19.21
C GLY A 39 -0.80 -6.31 -18.80
N ARG A 40 -1.31 -6.72 -17.63
CA ARG A 40 -2.64 -6.37 -17.10
C ARG A 40 -2.65 -6.36 -15.58
N ASP A 41 -3.67 -5.75 -15.00
CA ASP A 41 -3.90 -5.79 -13.56
C ASP A 41 -4.40 -7.15 -13.09
N ALA A 42 -4.10 -7.47 -11.83
CA ALA A 42 -4.68 -8.63 -11.18
C ALA A 42 -6.17 -8.39 -10.93
N GLU A 43 -6.99 -9.41 -11.23
CA GLU A 43 -8.44 -9.34 -11.06
C GLU A 43 -8.84 -9.35 -9.58
N THR A 44 -8.03 -9.97 -8.73
CA THR A 44 -8.25 -10.06 -7.28
C THR A 44 -6.94 -9.91 -6.49
N GLU A 45 -7.06 -9.51 -5.22
CA GLU A 45 -5.93 -9.45 -4.28
C GLU A 45 -5.29 -10.84 -4.09
N ASP A 46 -6.08 -11.92 -4.12
CA ASP A 46 -5.58 -13.29 -3.97
C ASP A 46 -4.67 -13.71 -5.14
N ILE A 47 -5.05 -13.42 -6.38
CA ILE A 47 -4.22 -13.70 -7.56
C ILE A 47 -2.89 -12.95 -7.44
N LEU A 48 -2.95 -11.70 -6.99
CA LEU A 48 -1.77 -10.88 -6.81
C LEU A 48 -0.84 -11.46 -5.74
N ASN A 49 -1.38 -11.86 -4.58
CA ASN A 49 -0.60 -12.42 -3.48
C ASN A 49 0.02 -13.77 -3.85
N VAL A 50 -0.72 -14.68 -4.48
CA VAL A 50 -0.18 -15.96 -4.97
C VAL A 50 0.94 -15.71 -5.98
N TRP A 51 0.75 -14.78 -6.91
CA TRP A 51 1.80 -14.45 -7.88
C TRP A 51 3.05 -13.90 -7.20
N VAL A 52 2.90 -13.02 -6.20
CA VAL A 52 4.01 -12.47 -5.41
C VAL A 52 4.78 -13.58 -4.73
N GLU A 53 4.11 -14.49 -4.01
CA GLU A 53 4.75 -15.61 -3.32
C GLU A 53 5.54 -16.52 -4.26
N MET A 54 5.04 -16.73 -5.47
CA MET A 54 5.69 -17.58 -6.47
C MET A 54 6.89 -16.92 -7.15
N ASN A 55 6.90 -15.59 -7.29
CA ASN A 55 7.86 -14.88 -8.16
C ASN A 55 8.85 -13.98 -7.40
N LEU A 56 8.54 -13.56 -6.18
CA LEU A 56 9.41 -12.70 -5.38
C LEU A 56 10.16 -13.51 -4.33
N GLN A 57 11.50 -13.45 -4.38
CA GLN A 57 12.36 -14.05 -3.37
C GLN A 57 12.73 -13.00 -2.31
N GLY A 58 11.88 -12.86 -1.29
CA GLY A 58 12.16 -12.01 -0.12
C GLY A 58 11.18 -10.85 0.06
N PRO A 59 11.42 -10.00 1.08
CA PRO A 59 10.54 -8.90 1.42
C PRO A 59 10.49 -7.86 0.29
N LEU A 60 9.28 -7.35 0.03
CA LEU A 60 9.05 -6.31 -0.96
C LEU A 60 9.25 -4.94 -0.30
N ASP A 61 10.14 -4.13 -0.88
CA ASP A 61 10.28 -2.71 -0.53
C ASP A 61 9.54 -1.85 -1.58
N PRO A 62 8.40 -1.23 -1.23
CA PRO A 62 7.62 -0.44 -2.17
C PRO A 62 8.39 0.74 -2.76
N TYR A 63 9.32 1.34 -2.01
CA TYR A 63 10.05 2.55 -2.42
C TYR A 63 11.12 2.27 -3.48
N LEU A 64 11.52 1.00 -3.64
CA LEU A 64 12.42 0.58 -4.72
C LEU A 64 11.68 0.29 -6.03
N ILE A 65 10.35 0.16 -5.98
CA ILE A 65 9.49 -0.25 -7.09
C ILE A 65 8.67 0.93 -7.62
N LEU A 66 8.12 1.73 -6.71
CA LEU A 66 7.35 2.91 -7.02
C LEU A 66 8.26 4.12 -7.19
N THR A 67 7.95 4.95 -8.17
CA THR A 67 8.52 6.28 -8.33
C THR A 67 7.90 7.22 -7.29
N ARG A 68 8.55 8.36 -7.06
CA ARG A 68 8.03 9.38 -6.15
C ARG A 68 6.61 9.82 -6.50
N ASP A 69 6.33 10.01 -7.79
CA ASP A 69 5.02 10.48 -8.25
C ASP A 69 3.95 9.41 -8.03
N GLU A 70 4.27 8.13 -8.25
CA GLU A 70 3.35 7.02 -7.96
C GLU A 70 3.09 6.87 -6.46
N VAL A 71 4.10 7.07 -5.60
CA VAL A 71 3.90 7.09 -4.15
C VAL A 71 2.91 8.18 -3.77
N VAL A 72 3.10 9.41 -4.27
CA VAL A 72 2.17 10.52 -4.03
C VAL A 72 0.77 10.19 -4.54
N GLN A 73 0.64 9.59 -5.73
CA GLN A 73 -0.65 9.22 -6.28
C GLN A 73 -1.39 8.19 -5.41
N VAL A 74 -0.68 7.18 -4.87
CA VAL A 74 -1.28 6.20 -3.95
C VAL A 74 -1.83 6.89 -2.69
N TRP A 75 -1.17 7.93 -2.20
CA TRP A 75 -1.67 8.74 -1.08
C TRP A 75 -2.92 9.53 -1.46
N GLU A 76 -2.87 10.22 -2.59
CA GLU A 76 -4.00 11.03 -3.06
C GLU A 76 -5.24 10.18 -3.32
N ASP A 77 -5.08 8.99 -3.90
CA ASP A 77 -6.17 8.05 -4.15
C ASP A 77 -6.74 7.45 -2.84
N ALA A 78 -5.92 7.32 -1.80
CA ALA A 78 -6.36 6.85 -0.48
C ALA A 78 -7.14 7.92 0.31
N GLU A 79 -6.74 9.20 0.17
CA GLU A 79 -7.43 10.33 0.78
C GLU A 79 -8.74 10.69 0.06
N ASP A 80 -8.79 10.53 -1.27
CA ASP A 80 -9.99 10.76 -2.08
C ASP A 80 -10.23 9.63 -3.09
N PRO A 81 -10.94 8.55 -2.70
CA PRO A 81 -11.22 7.41 -3.58
C PRO A 81 -12.08 7.76 -4.81
N GLN A 82 -12.74 8.93 -4.83
CA GLN A 82 -13.54 9.38 -5.97
C GLN A 82 -12.71 10.12 -7.02
N ARG A 83 -11.48 10.50 -6.67
CA ARG A 83 -10.51 11.11 -7.58
C ARG A 83 -9.94 10.01 -8.48
N GLN A 84 -10.75 9.50 -9.41
CA GLN A 84 -10.23 8.66 -10.48
C GLN A 84 -9.25 9.50 -11.31
N SER A 85 -7.95 9.26 -11.08
CA SER A 85 -6.88 9.76 -11.93
C SER A 85 -7.17 9.36 -13.38
N LYS A 86 -7.35 10.35 -14.26
CA LYS A 86 -7.63 10.20 -15.68
C LYS A 86 -6.43 9.66 -16.45
#